data_AF-A0A397BQ66-F1
#
_entry.id   AF-A0A397BQ66-F1
#
_cell.length_a   1.000
_cell.length_b   1.000
_cell.length_c   1.000
_cell.angle_alpha   90.00
_cell.angle_beta   90.00
_cell.angle_gamma   90.00
#
_symmetry.space_group_name_H-M   'P 1'
#
loop_
_entity.id
_entity.type
_entity.pdbx_description
1 polymer ?
#
loop_
_entity_poly.entity_id
_entity_poly.type
_entity_poly.pdbx_seq_one_letter_code
_entity_poly.pdbx_strand_id
1 'polypeptide(L)'
;MTWLNHARGFADTWLRTSWALDIALNHARSAALAFQTLMNIGLFLELLDAKKFTDGIVFIEALALLPAPGGEQAAVDKFMAMDGGVQQNVHLLLVGYMECLVWETERSKASISAVETQRHVCKQLRDKARAVVSFSGMIKFRLPLGVNERLNQLEIRMM
;
A
#
# COMPACT_ATOMS: atom_id res chain seq x y z
N MET A 1 18.54 3.04 -2.07
CA MET A 1 17.57 3.91 -2.75
C MET A 1 18.09 5.35 -2.79
N THR A 2 18.60 5.83 -3.92
CA THR A 2 19.11 7.21 -4.06
C THR A 2 17.99 8.23 -4.33
N TRP A 3 16.93 7.82 -5.03
CA TRP A 3 15.83 8.72 -5.42
C TRP A 3 14.99 9.20 -4.22
N LEU A 4 14.69 8.33 -3.25
CA LEU A 4 13.85 8.69 -2.11
C LEU A 4 14.56 9.71 -1.20
N ASN A 5 15.88 9.59 -1.06
CA ASN A 5 16.69 10.57 -0.35
C ASN A 5 16.68 11.93 -1.06
N HIS A 6 16.74 11.95 -2.40
CA HIS A 6 16.56 13.20 -3.16
C HIS A 6 15.16 13.78 -2.99
N ALA A 7 14.11 12.96 -3.03
CA ALA A 7 12.73 13.41 -2.82
C ALA A 7 12.52 13.97 -1.40
N ARG A 8 13.07 13.31 -0.37
CA ARG A 8 13.07 13.83 1.00
C ARG A 8 13.82 15.15 1.11
N GLY A 9 15.02 15.24 0.54
CA GLY A 9 15.80 16.48 0.53
C GLY A 9 15.07 17.63 -0.17
N PHE A 10 14.40 17.35 -1.29
CA PHE A 10 13.51 18.30 -1.96
C PHE A 10 12.35 18.72 -1.06
N ALA A 11 11.62 17.76 -0.48
CA ALA A 11 10.49 18.06 0.41
C ALA A 11 10.91 18.91 1.62
N ASP A 12 12.01 18.55 2.27
CA ASP A 12 12.53 19.26 3.44
C ASP A 12 13.04 20.66 3.12
N THR A 13 13.52 20.91 1.90
CA THR A 13 14.04 22.22 1.51
C THR A 13 12.93 23.11 0.94
N TRP A 14 12.15 22.57 0.01
CA TRP A 14 11.21 23.33 -0.80
C TRP A 14 9.87 23.51 -0.09
N LEU A 15 9.26 22.45 0.44
CA LEU A 15 7.93 22.54 1.06
C LEU A 15 7.92 23.27 2.42
N ARG A 16 9.11 23.54 2.99
CA ARG A 16 9.26 24.39 4.19
C ARG A 16 9.23 25.88 3.88
N THR A 17 9.43 26.29 2.62
CA THR A 17 9.38 27.69 2.23
C THR A 17 7.94 28.11 1.90
N SER A 18 7.49 29.24 2.46
CA SER A 18 6.09 29.68 2.40
C SER A 18 5.57 29.88 0.97
N TRP A 19 6.38 30.46 0.09
CA TRP A 19 6.00 30.70 -1.30
C TRP A 19 5.87 29.39 -2.10
N ALA A 20 6.72 28.41 -1.85
CA ALA A 20 6.66 27.11 -2.53
C ALA A 20 5.46 26.29 -2.04
N LEU A 21 5.16 26.36 -0.74
CA LEU A 21 3.95 25.78 -0.17
C LEU A 21 2.69 26.42 -0.78
N ASP A 22 2.68 27.74 -0.94
CA ASP A 22 1.57 28.47 -1.57
C ASP A 22 1.33 28.00 -3.01
N ILE A 23 2.40 27.87 -3.81
CA ILE A 23 2.32 27.30 -5.17
C ILE A 23 1.80 25.85 -5.13
N ALA A 24 2.33 25.02 -4.23
CA ALA A 24 1.92 23.62 -4.12
C ALA A 24 0.43 23.48 -3.77
N LEU A 25 -0.09 24.32 -2.87
CA LEU A 25 -1.48 24.26 -2.42
C LEU A 25 -2.46 24.88 -3.42
N ASN A 26 -2.10 26.00 -4.05
CA ASN A 26 -3.02 26.79 -4.86
C ASN A 26 -2.90 26.54 -6.36
N HIS A 27 -1.72 26.15 -6.85
CA HIS A 27 -1.44 26.05 -8.29
C HIS A 27 -1.04 24.64 -8.73
N ALA A 28 -0.45 23.82 -7.85
CA ALA A 28 0.09 22.51 -8.19
C ALA A 28 -0.45 21.38 -7.28
N ARG A 29 -1.66 21.53 -6.75
CA ARG A 29 -2.24 20.60 -5.74
C ARG A 29 -2.21 19.14 -6.17
N SER A 30 -2.56 18.84 -7.42
CA SER A 30 -2.53 17.47 -7.95
C SER A 30 -1.11 16.88 -7.93
N ALA A 31 -0.12 17.66 -8.38
CA ALA A 31 1.28 17.24 -8.39
C ALA A 31 1.82 17.06 -6.96
N ALA A 32 1.44 17.93 -6.02
CA ALA A 32 1.82 17.81 -4.61
C ALA A 32 1.25 16.53 -3.97
N LEU A 33 -0.02 16.19 -4.25
CA LEU A 33 -0.64 14.96 -3.77
C LEU A 33 0.01 13.71 -4.40
N ALA A 34 0.29 13.74 -5.70
CA ALA A 34 0.98 12.66 -6.39
C ALA A 34 2.38 12.43 -5.82
N PHE A 35 3.14 13.52 -5.62
CA PHE A 35 4.48 13.47 -5.01
C PHE A 35 4.45 12.88 -3.60
N GLN A 36 3.55 13.35 -2.73
CA GLN A 36 3.41 12.80 -1.38
C GLN A 36 3.04 11.31 -1.41
N THR A 37 2.16 10.91 -2.32
CA THR A 37 1.75 9.51 -2.44
C THR A 37 2.91 8.63 -2.91
N LEU A 38 3.69 9.08 -3.91
CA LEU A 38 4.89 8.38 -4.37
C LEU A 38 5.96 8.29 -3.27
N MET A 39 6.16 9.35 -2.49
CA MET A 39 7.02 9.30 -1.31
C MET A 39 6.55 8.24 -0.32
N ASN A 40 5.26 8.21 0.00
CA ASN A 40 4.69 7.21 0.90
C ASN A 40 4.88 5.79 0.38
N ILE A 41 4.75 5.56 -0.93
CA ILE A 41 5.10 4.28 -1.57
C ILE A 41 6.57 3.94 -1.31
N GLY A 42 7.48 4.89 -1.53
CA GLY A 42 8.91 4.69 -1.25
C GLY A 42 9.21 4.35 0.21
N LEU A 43 8.57 5.05 1.16
CA LEU A 43 8.70 4.76 2.60
C LEU A 43 8.25 3.34 2.94
N PHE A 44 7.12 2.91 2.37
CA PHE A 44 6.62 1.56 2.58
C PHE A 44 7.60 0.51 2.04
N LEU A 45 8.18 0.73 0.87
CA LEU A 45 9.17 -0.18 0.30
C LEU A 45 10.44 -0.27 1.17
N GLU A 46 10.88 0.81 1.82
CA GLU A 46 11.97 0.74 2.81
C GLU A 46 11.60 -0.12 4.03
N LEU A 47 10.36 -0.05 4.51
CA LEU A 47 9.88 -0.92 5.60
C LEU A 47 9.88 -2.39 5.17
N LEU A 48 9.46 -2.67 3.93
CA LEU A 48 9.45 -4.00 3.35
C LEU A 48 10.86 -4.57 3.21
N ASP A 49 11.80 -3.80 2.66
CA ASP A 49 13.21 -4.17 2.54
C ASP A 49 13.85 -4.43 3.91
N ALA A 50 13.47 -3.66 4.93
CA ALA A 50 13.88 -3.83 6.32
C ALA A 50 13.15 -4.98 7.04
N LYS A 51 12.25 -5.70 6.37
CA LYS A 51 11.41 -6.79 6.93
C LYS A 51 10.55 -6.37 8.12
N LYS A 52 10.19 -5.09 8.21
CA LYS A 52 9.31 -4.54 9.24
C LYS A 52 7.85 -4.70 8.83
N PHE A 53 7.39 -5.95 8.68
CA PHE A 53 6.09 -6.27 8.09
C PHE A 53 4.91 -5.72 8.89
N THR A 54 4.95 -5.84 10.22
CA THR A 54 3.88 -5.32 11.10
C THR A 54 3.77 -3.79 11.00
N ASP A 55 4.90 -3.07 11.03
CA ASP A 55 4.92 -1.61 10.83
C ASP A 55 4.42 -1.24 9.42
N GLY A 56 4.80 -2.02 8.41
CA GLY A 56 4.34 -1.83 7.03
C GLY A 56 2.83 -1.95 6.87
N ILE A 57 2.19 -2.91 7.55
CA ILE A 57 0.72 -3.06 7.56
C ILE A 57 0.07 -1.81 8.15
N VAL A 58 0.49 -1.41 9.36
CA VAL A 58 -0.05 -0.23 10.05
C VAL A 58 0.12 1.03 9.20
N PHE A 59 1.29 1.19 8.58
CA PHE A 59 1.58 2.32 7.72
C PHE A 59 0.64 2.37 6.50
N ILE A 60 0.46 1.27 5.78
CA ILE A 60 -0.43 1.23 4.61
C ILE A 60 -1.90 1.44 4.98
N GLU A 61 -2.34 0.87 6.09
CA GLU A 61 -3.71 1.06 6.58
C GLU A 61 -3.99 2.53 6.94
N ALA A 62 -3.02 3.22 7.56
CA ALA A 62 -3.13 4.63 7.87
C ALA A 62 -3.21 5.53 6.61
N LEU A 63 -2.59 5.12 5.50
CA LEU A 63 -2.68 5.85 4.24
C LEU A 63 -4.03 5.68 3.52
N ALA A 64 -4.79 4.64 3.88
CA ALA A 64 -6.07 4.29 3.25
C ALA A 64 -5.99 4.25 1.70
N LEU A 65 -4.87 3.79 1.16
CA LEU A 65 -4.65 3.66 -0.29
C LEU A 65 -5.15 2.32 -0.86
N LEU A 66 -5.25 1.31 -0.01
CA LEU A 66 -5.75 -0.02 -0.34
C LEU A 66 -7.17 -0.22 0.20
N PRO A 67 -7.97 -1.11 -0.41
CA PRO A 67 -9.34 -1.36 0.04
C PRO A 67 -9.36 -1.97 1.44
N ALA A 68 -10.26 -1.44 2.29
CA ALA A 68 -10.75 -2.20 3.42
C ALA A 68 -11.73 -3.28 2.92
N PRO A 69 -11.92 -4.40 3.65
CA PRO A 69 -12.90 -5.42 3.26
C PRO A 69 -14.30 -4.84 3.02
N GLY A 70 -14.87 -5.06 1.83
CA GLY A 70 -16.17 -4.51 1.42
C GLY A 70 -16.15 -3.08 0.86
N GLY A 71 -14.96 -2.45 0.78
CA GLY A 71 -14.75 -1.10 0.26
C GLY A 71 -14.08 -1.06 -1.11
N GLU A 72 -14.07 -2.16 -1.86
CA GLU A 72 -13.28 -2.34 -3.09
C GLU A 72 -13.68 -1.34 -4.18
N GLN A 73 -14.98 -1.11 -4.39
CA GLN A 73 -15.46 -0.16 -5.39
C GLN A 73 -15.00 1.28 -5.10
N ALA A 74 -15.11 1.72 -3.84
CA ALA A 74 -14.66 3.06 -3.45
C ALA A 74 -13.13 3.22 -3.62
N ALA A 75 -12.37 2.14 -3.37
CA ALA A 75 -10.94 2.13 -3.64
C ALA A 75 -10.63 2.23 -5.14
N VAL A 76 -11.43 1.58 -6.01
CA VAL A 76 -11.31 1.72 -7.47
C VAL A 76 -11.56 3.17 -7.90
N ASP A 77 -12.62 3.80 -7.41
CA ASP A 77 -12.93 5.18 -7.76
C ASP A 77 -11.79 6.13 -7.32
N LYS A 78 -11.26 5.92 -6.11
CA LYS A 78 -10.09 6.65 -5.61
C LYS A 78 -8.86 6.42 -6.48
N PHE A 79 -8.58 5.17 -6.86
CA PHE A 79 -7.46 4.80 -7.75
C PHE A 79 -7.56 5.50 -9.10
N MET A 80 -8.74 5.51 -9.72
CA MET A 80 -8.98 6.14 -11.02
C MET A 80 -8.80 7.65 -10.98
N ALA A 81 -9.02 8.29 -9.82
CA ALA A 81 -8.78 9.71 -9.59
C ALA A 81 -7.31 10.05 -9.26
N MET A 82 -6.43 9.05 -9.03
CA MET A 82 -5.01 9.30 -8.77
C MET A 82 -4.27 9.73 -10.03
N ASP A 83 -3.16 10.43 -9.84
CA ASP A 83 -2.22 10.75 -10.91
C ASP A 83 -1.68 9.48 -11.60
N GLY A 84 -1.42 9.56 -12.92
CA GLY A 84 -0.97 8.42 -13.71
C GLY A 84 0.36 7.83 -13.22
N GLY A 85 1.28 8.66 -12.72
CA GLY A 85 2.53 8.19 -12.14
C GLY A 85 2.30 7.39 -10.85
N VAL A 86 1.32 7.78 -10.04
CA VAL A 86 0.91 7.00 -8.85
C VAL A 86 0.29 5.68 -9.28
N GLN A 87 -0.67 5.70 -10.21
CA GLN A 87 -1.37 4.50 -10.69
C GLN A 87 -0.39 3.42 -11.18
N GLN A 88 0.65 3.83 -11.92
CA GLN A 88 1.69 2.94 -12.42
C GLN A 88 2.46 2.22 -11.31
N ASN A 89 2.51 2.76 -10.09
CA ASN A 89 3.27 2.21 -8.96
C ASN A 89 2.41 1.52 -7.90
N VAL A 90 1.08 1.57 -7.99
CA VAL A 90 0.16 0.94 -7.00
C VAL A 90 0.37 -0.57 -6.90
N HIS A 91 0.79 -1.23 -7.98
CA HIS A 91 1.10 -2.66 -7.97
C HIS A 91 2.18 -3.03 -6.92
N LEU A 92 3.14 -2.14 -6.65
CA LEU A 92 4.17 -2.34 -5.63
C LEU A 92 3.56 -2.38 -4.23
N LEU A 93 2.57 -1.52 -3.96
CA LEU A 93 1.82 -1.55 -2.70
C LEU A 93 1.02 -2.83 -2.56
N LEU A 94 0.31 -3.26 -3.61
CA LEU A 94 -0.52 -4.46 -3.56
C LEU A 94 0.32 -5.70 -3.22
N VAL A 95 1.42 -5.89 -3.94
CA VAL A 95 2.30 -7.05 -3.74
C VAL A 95 2.99 -6.98 -2.38
N GLY A 96 3.60 -5.84 -2.03
CA GLY A 96 4.30 -5.69 -0.75
C GLY A 96 3.36 -5.84 0.44
N TYR A 97 2.15 -5.28 0.36
CA TYR A 97 1.15 -5.43 1.43
C TYR A 97 0.69 -6.88 1.59
N MET A 98 0.46 -7.59 0.48
CA MET A 98 0.16 -9.03 0.54
C MET A 98 1.31 -9.83 1.15
N GLU A 99 2.57 -9.50 0.85
CA GLU A 99 3.74 -10.13 1.48
C GLU A 99 3.76 -9.89 3.00
N CYS A 100 3.44 -8.67 3.45
CA CYS A 100 3.28 -8.38 4.88
C CYS A 100 2.15 -9.21 5.52
N LEU A 101 0.97 -9.29 4.87
CA LEU A 101 -0.19 -10.04 5.38
C LEU A 101 0.10 -11.54 5.50
N VAL A 102 0.78 -12.12 4.50
CA VAL A 102 1.22 -13.53 4.54
C VAL A 102 2.13 -13.75 5.73
N TRP A 103 3.16 -12.91 5.89
CA TRP A 103 4.11 -13.04 6.99
C TRP A 103 3.43 -12.91 8.36
N GLU A 104 2.55 -11.92 8.52
CA GLU A 104 1.83 -11.67 9.77
C GLU A 104 0.87 -12.82 10.12
N THR A 105 0.30 -13.48 9.10
CA THR A 105 -0.55 -14.67 9.26
C THR A 105 0.28 -15.85 9.78
N GLU A 106 1.43 -16.12 9.17
CA GLU A 106 2.33 -17.20 9.61
C GLU A 106 2.88 -16.95 11.02
N ARG A 107 3.25 -15.69 11.32
CA ARG A 107 3.65 -15.29 12.68
C ARG A 107 2.55 -15.50 13.69
N SER A 108 1.32 -15.10 13.36
CA SER A 108 0.15 -15.24 14.22
C SER A 108 -0.19 -16.71 14.47
N LYS A 109 -0.06 -17.56 13.44
CA LYS A 109 -0.22 -19.01 13.55
C LYS A 109 0.80 -19.61 14.53
N ALA A 110 2.06 -19.18 14.48
CA ALA A 110 3.11 -19.70 15.36
C ALA A 110 3.07 -19.14 16.80
N SER A 111 2.60 -17.90 16.99
CA SER A 111 2.79 -17.17 18.26
C SER A 111 1.57 -17.18 19.19
N ILE A 112 0.36 -17.37 18.66
CA ILE A 112 -0.89 -17.30 19.44
C ILE A 112 -1.32 -18.71 19.85
N SER A 113 -1.26 -19.01 21.15
CA SER A 113 -1.67 -20.31 21.71
C SER A 113 -3.19 -20.47 21.81
N ALA A 114 -3.92 -19.37 21.99
CA ALA A 114 -5.38 -19.35 22.07
C ALA A 114 -6.00 -19.53 20.68
N VAL A 115 -6.50 -20.73 20.39
CA VAL A 115 -7.04 -21.14 19.08
C VAL A 115 -8.14 -20.19 18.58
N GLU A 116 -9.01 -19.69 19.45
CA GLU A 116 -10.10 -18.78 19.06
C GLU A 116 -9.57 -17.41 18.64
N THR A 117 -8.67 -16.81 19.42
CA THR A 117 -8.01 -15.53 19.09
C THR A 117 -7.19 -15.65 17.82
N GLN A 118 -6.43 -16.74 17.68
CA GLN A 118 -5.64 -17.05 16.49
C GLN A 118 -6.53 -17.14 15.24
N ARG A 119 -7.64 -17.89 15.32
CA ARG A 119 -8.61 -18.00 14.21
C ARG A 119 -9.20 -16.65 13.83
N HIS A 120 -9.51 -15.80 14.81
CA HIS A 120 -10.06 -14.48 14.56
C HIS A 120 -9.06 -13.58 13.84
N VAL A 121 -7.82 -13.48 14.34
CA VAL A 121 -6.75 -12.68 13.72
C VAL A 121 -6.44 -13.17 12.30
N CYS A 122 -6.26 -14.49 12.11
CA CYS A 122 -6.02 -15.05 10.79
C CYS A 122 -7.21 -14.86 9.83
N LYS A 123 -8.44 -14.79 10.34
CA LYS A 123 -9.61 -14.46 9.51
C LYS A 123 -9.54 -13.00 9.05
N GLN A 124 -9.27 -12.05 9.95
CA GLN A 124 -9.16 -10.63 9.60
C GLN A 124 -8.06 -10.38 8.56
N LEU A 125 -6.90 -11.01 8.69
CA LEU A 125 -5.80 -10.90 7.72
C LEU A 125 -6.20 -11.46 6.35
N ARG A 126 -6.90 -12.60 6.31
CA ARG A 126 -7.43 -13.17 5.07
C ARG A 126 -8.51 -12.32 4.42
N ASP A 127 -9.40 -11.70 5.21
CA ASP A 127 -10.42 -10.80 4.68
C ASP A 127 -9.78 -9.57 4.01
N LYS A 128 -8.69 -9.04 4.59
CA LYS A 128 -7.88 -7.98 3.97
C LYS A 128 -7.22 -8.45 2.67
N ALA A 129 -6.64 -9.65 2.66
CA ALA A 129 -6.01 -10.22 1.47
C ALA A 129 -7.02 -10.41 0.32
N ARG A 130 -8.23 -10.89 0.62
CA ARG A 130 -9.33 -11.03 -0.33
C ARG A 130 -9.75 -9.69 -0.94
N ALA A 131 -9.84 -8.64 -0.12
CA ALA A 131 -10.17 -7.30 -0.60
C ALA A 131 -9.12 -6.80 -1.60
N VAL A 132 -7.83 -7.05 -1.33
CA VAL A 132 -6.71 -6.69 -2.21
C VAL A 132 -6.78 -7.43 -3.55
N VAL A 133 -7.02 -8.75 -3.53
CA VAL A 133 -7.16 -9.56 -4.74
C VAL A 133 -8.39 -9.16 -5.56
N SER A 134 -9.51 -8.91 -4.90
CA SER A 134 -10.74 -8.46 -5.57
C SER A 134 -10.52 -7.11 -6.25
N PHE A 135 -9.94 -6.15 -5.53
CA PHE A 135 -9.56 -4.84 -6.09
C PHE A 135 -8.58 -4.97 -7.26
N SER A 136 -7.53 -5.77 -7.15
CA SER A 136 -6.57 -5.97 -8.24
C SER A 136 -7.21 -6.62 -9.48
N GLY A 137 -8.22 -7.47 -9.28
CA GLY A 137 -9.07 -8.01 -10.34
C GLY A 137 -9.90 -6.93 -11.05
N MET A 138 -10.42 -5.95 -10.31
CA MET A 138 -11.18 -4.82 -10.85
C MET A 138 -10.30 -3.86 -11.68
N ILE A 139 -9.02 -3.69 -11.31
CA ILE A 139 -8.07 -2.81 -12.02
C ILE A 139 -7.08 -3.58 -12.92
N LYS A 140 -7.35 -4.85 -13.23
CA LYS A 140 -6.38 -5.78 -13.85
C LYS A 140 -5.67 -5.28 -15.12
N PHE A 141 -6.36 -4.50 -15.95
CA PHE A 141 -5.81 -3.97 -17.21
C PHE A 141 -4.86 -2.78 -17.01
N ARG A 142 -4.76 -2.26 -15.79
CA ARG A 142 -3.88 -1.15 -15.40
C ARG A 142 -2.64 -1.63 -14.64
N LEU A 143 -2.59 -2.92 -14.30
CA LEU A 143 -1.47 -3.53 -13.59
C LEU A 143 -0.49 -4.19 -14.57
N PRO A 144 0.81 -4.25 -14.24
CA PRO A 144 1.76 -5.06 -14.96
C PRO A 144 1.32 -6.54 -15.05
N LEU A 145 1.74 -7.20 -16.13
CA LEU A 145 1.45 -8.62 -16.34
C LEU A 145 2.00 -9.47 -15.18
N GLY A 146 1.22 -10.46 -14.76
CA GLY A 146 1.61 -11.39 -13.68
C GLY A 146 1.35 -10.90 -12.25
N VAL A 147 0.99 -9.63 -12.05
CA VAL A 147 0.69 -9.10 -10.69
C VAL A 147 -0.49 -9.83 -10.06
N ASN A 148 -1.62 -9.96 -10.77
CA ASN A 148 -2.80 -10.67 -10.25
C ASN A 148 -2.51 -12.13 -9.93
N GLU A 149 -1.75 -12.82 -10.79
CA GLU A 149 -1.34 -14.20 -10.54
C GLU A 149 -0.50 -14.30 -9.26
N ARG A 150 0.46 -13.38 -9.08
CA ARG A 150 1.28 -13.34 -7.86
C ARG A 150 0.43 -13.05 -6.62
N LEU A 151 -0.54 -12.14 -6.69
CA LEU A 151 -1.43 -11.84 -5.57
C LEU A 151 -2.28 -13.06 -5.19
N ASN A 152 -2.83 -13.78 -6.18
CA ASN A 152 -3.56 -15.03 -5.95
C ASN A 152 -2.66 -16.10 -5.29
N GLN A 153 -1.43 -16.26 -5.78
CA GLN A 153 -0.47 -17.20 -5.19
C GLN A 153 -0.12 -16.86 -3.73
N LEU A 154 -0.03 -15.57 -3.40
CA LEU A 154 0.19 -15.11 -2.02
C LEU A 154 -1.05 -15.33 -1.16
N GLU A 155 -2.26 -15.07 -1.67
CA GLU A 155 -3.51 -15.33 -0.96
C GLU A 155 -3.67 -16.81 -0.61
N ILE A 156 -3.38 -17.72 -1.55
CA ILE A 156 -3.45 -19.17 -1.33
C ILE A 156 -2.54 -19.61 -0.18
N ARG A 157 -1.37 -18.99 0.00
CA ARG A 157 -0.46 -19.30 1.12
C ARG A 157 -1.03 -18.95 2.50
N MET A 158 -2.04 -18.07 2.54
CA MET A 158 -2.68 -17.66 3.79
C MET A 158 -3.83 -18.60 4.19
N MET A 159 -4.38 -19.38 3.24
CA MET A 159 -5.45 -20.33 3.49
C MET A 159 -4.95 -21.54 4.29
#